data_AF-A0A7Y5V6H6-F1
#
_entry.id   AF-A0A7Y5V6H6-F1
#
_cell.length_a   1.000
_cell.length_b   1.000
_cell.length_c   1.000
_cell.angle_alpha   90.00
_cell.angle_beta   90.00
_cell.angle_gamma   90.00
#
_symmetry.space_group_name_H-M   'P 1'
#
loop_
_entity.id
_entity.type
_entity.pdbx_description
1 polymer ?
#
loop_
_entity_poly.entity_id
_entity_poly.type
_entity_poly.pdbx_seq_one_letter_code
_entity_poly.pdbx_strand_id
1 'polypeptide(L)'
;MVGVTYAIVLAAGMARHGLSEPIADPILAIMEVLAIASALPTLALFVALHASTEPARQLWATLSACCAAMFAFATMGVHLVELTSGRATGSHGLVWPSATYAVELFAWDFLLGLALVLAAGALPATEHGLRLRAWLRAAGGLCLAGLIGPLVGNMRLQLVGVAGYAILFPIVAWRLAGWFRALEKRQSRPAT
;
A
#
# COMPACT_ATOMS: atom_id res chain seq x y z
N MET A 1 4.49 -6.68 -10.74
CA MET A 1 3.94 -6.38 -12.07
C MET A 1 2.86 -5.29 -11.97
N VAL A 2 1.80 -5.48 -11.16
CA VAL A 2 0.71 -4.48 -11.00
C VAL A 2 1.19 -3.06 -10.69
N GLY A 3 2.10 -2.87 -9.73
CA GLY A 3 2.61 -1.52 -9.41
C GLY A 3 3.42 -0.85 -10.54
N VAL A 4 4.13 -1.65 -11.35
CA VAL A 4 4.84 -1.13 -12.54
C VAL A 4 3.83 -0.72 -13.60
N THR A 5 2.82 -1.55 -13.83
CA THR A 5 1.70 -1.23 -14.75
C THR A 5 0.99 0.04 -14.31
N TYR A 6 0.69 0.18 -13.02
CA TYR A 6 0.07 1.37 -12.45
C TYR A 6 0.92 2.63 -12.70
N ALA A 7 2.22 2.57 -12.41
CA ALA A 7 3.13 3.69 -12.65
C ALA A 7 3.19 4.11 -14.13
N ILE A 8 3.19 3.14 -15.06
CA ILE A 8 3.17 3.40 -16.50
C ILE A 8 1.85 4.07 -16.92
N VAL A 9 0.71 3.56 -16.46
CA VAL A 9 -0.61 4.11 -16.78
C VAL A 9 -0.76 5.52 -16.21
N LEU A 10 -0.31 5.75 -14.97
CA LEU A 10 -0.29 7.08 -14.36
C LEU A 10 0.56 8.06 -15.17
N ALA A 11 1.78 7.66 -15.54
CA ALA A 11 2.67 8.50 -16.36
C ALA A 11 2.05 8.83 -17.73
N ALA A 12 1.36 7.87 -18.36
CA ALA A 12 0.65 8.08 -19.61
C ALA A 12 -0.53 9.06 -19.44
N GLY A 13 -1.26 8.97 -18.32
CA GLY A 13 -2.31 9.92 -17.95
C GLY A 13 -1.78 11.33 -17.77
N MET A 14 -0.71 11.49 -16.99
CA MET A 14 -0.05 12.78 -16.76
C MET A 14 0.50 13.39 -18.06
N ALA A 15 1.03 12.56 -18.97
CA ALA A 15 1.52 13.03 -20.26
C ALA A 15 0.39 13.53 -21.18
N ARG A 16 -0.83 13.02 -21.02
CA ARG A 16 -2.00 13.39 -21.84
C ARG A 16 -2.79 14.58 -21.27
N HIS A 17 -2.99 14.62 -19.97
CA HIS A 17 -3.82 15.62 -19.30
C HIS A 17 -3.01 16.74 -18.62
N GLY A 18 -1.67 16.62 -18.60
CA GLY A 18 -0.80 17.52 -17.87
C GLY A 18 -0.83 17.25 -16.37
N LEU A 19 -0.13 18.10 -15.61
CA LEU A 19 -0.04 18.02 -14.15
C LEU A 19 -1.16 18.78 -13.42
N SER A 20 -1.94 19.56 -14.16
CA SER A 20 -2.88 20.54 -13.62
C SER A 20 -4.33 20.11 -13.72
N GLU A 21 -4.65 19.16 -14.62
CA GLU A 21 -6.00 18.64 -14.78
C GLU A 21 -6.13 17.24 -14.17
N PRO A 22 -7.28 16.91 -13.55
CA PRO A 22 -7.56 15.55 -13.11
C PRO A 22 -7.47 14.55 -14.28
N ILE A 23 -6.91 13.37 -14.00
CA ILE A 23 -6.89 12.28 -14.98
C ILE A 23 -8.34 11.85 -15.25
N ALA A 24 -8.75 11.92 -16.52
CA ALA A 24 -10.08 11.56 -16.95
C ALA A 24 -10.16 10.11 -17.47
N ASP A 25 -11.38 9.65 -17.73
CA ASP A 25 -11.61 8.38 -18.40
C ASP A 25 -11.03 8.39 -19.84
N PRO A 26 -10.55 7.24 -20.35
CA PRO A 26 -10.62 5.90 -19.77
C PRO A 26 -9.44 5.55 -18.83
N ILE A 27 -8.46 6.45 -18.67
CA ILE A 27 -7.24 6.17 -17.90
C ILE A 27 -7.56 6.02 -16.41
N LEU A 28 -8.46 6.86 -15.90
CA LEU A 28 -8.95 6.79 -14.53
C LEU A 28 -9.58 5.41 -14.22
N ALA A 29 -10.46 4.90 -15.08
CA ALA A 29 -11.04 3.56 -14.92
C ALA A 29 -9.97 2.45 -14.87
N ILE A 30 -8.94 2.53 -15.71
CA ILE A 30 -7.83 1.58 -15.70
C ILE A 30 -7.06 1.67 -14.38
N MET A 31 -6.80 2.87 -13.87
CA MET A 31 -6.12 3.08 -12.59
C MET A 31 -6.92 2.51 -11.42
N GLU A 32 -8.25 2.66 -11.41
CA GLU A 32 -9.11 2.08 -10.37
C GLU A 32 -9.08 0.54 -10.38
N VAL A 33 -9.14 -0.08 -11.56
CA VAL A 33 -8.99 -1.54 -11.70
C VAL A 33 -7.61 -2.00 -11.21
N LEU A 34 -6.56 -1.25 -11.55
CA LEU A 34 -5.20 -1.57 -11.07
C LEU A 34 -5.06 -1.36 -9.56
N ALA A 35 -5.75 -0.39 -8.97
CA ALA A 35 -5.78 -0.18 -7.52
C ALA A 35 -6.43 -1.38 -6.82
N ILE A 36 -7.59 -1.83 -7.28
CA ILE A 36 -8.26 -3.07 -6.83
C ILE A 36 -7.31 -4.26 -6.97
N ALA A 37 -6.70 -4.43 -8.14
CA ALA A 37 -5.77 -5.54 -8.40
C ALA A 37 -4.51 -5.47 -7.53
N SER A 38 -4.09 -4.28 -7.08
CA SER A 38 -2.91 -4.09 -6.22
C SER A 38 -3.18 -4.40 -4.74
N ALA A 39 -4.43 -4.30 -4.30
CA ALA A 39 -4.82 -4.57 -2.92
C ALA A 39 -4.58 -6.05 -2.55
N LEU A 40 -4.88 -6.99 -3.44
CA LEU A 40 -4.75 -8.42 -3.17
C LEU A 40 -3.29 -8.90 -2.98
N PRO A 41 -2.33 -8.58 -3.88
CA PRO A 41 -0.92 -8.90 -3.65
C PRO A 41 -0.35 -8.21 -2.40
N THR A 42 -0.82 -7.00 -2.09
CA THR A 42 -0.42 -6.29 -0.87
C THR A 42 -0.87 -7.06 0.36
N LEU A 43 -2.15 -7.46 0.44
CA LEU A 43 -2.65 -8.31 1.52
C LEU A 43 -1.90 -9.65 1.61
N ALA A 44 -1.66 -10.31 0.47
CA ALA A 44 -0.93 -11.57 0.42
C ALA A 44 0.48 -11.46 1.01
N LEU A 45 1.16 -10.32 0.83
CA LEU A 45 2.47 -10.07 1.44
C LEU A 45 2.41 -10.09 2.97
N PHE A 46 1.38 -9.48 3.57
CA PHE A 46 1.20 -9.46 5.02
C PHE A 46 0.75 -10.81 5.57
N VAL A 47 -0.07 -11.56 4.82
CA VAL A 47 -0.42 -12.94 5.16
C VAL A 47 0.81 -13.85 5.13
N ALA A 48 1.67 -13.72 4.11
CA ALA A 48 2.92 -14.46 4.03
C ALA A 48 3.87 -14.12 5.19
N LEU A 49 3.95 -12.84 5.57
CA LEU A 49 4.69 -12.42 6.77
C LEU A 49 4.13 -13.09 8.02
N HIS A 50 2.81 -13.10 8.19
CA HIS A 50 2.15 -13.74 9.34
C HIS A 50 2.45 -15.24 9.42
N ALA A 51 2.36 -15.95 8.30
CA ALA A 51 2.67 -17.37 8.23
C ALA A 51 4.14 -17.69 8.49
N SER A 52 5.05 -16.74 8.25
CA SER A 52 6.50 -16.90 8.40
C SER A 52 7.04 -16.39 9.75
N THR A 53 6.16 -15.91 10.64
CA THR A 53 6.56 -15.26 11.90
C THR A 53 6.72 -16.27 13.03
N GLU A 54 7.72 -16.07 13.89
CA GLU A 54 7.94 -16.88 15.08
C GLU A 54 6.84 -16.63 16.15
N PRO A 55 6.47 -17.63 16.98
CA PRO A 55 5.38 -17.48 17.96
C PRO A 55 5.51 -16.27 18.88
N ALA A 56 6.73 -15.92 19.31
CA ALA A 56 7.01 -14.79 20.17
C ALA A 56 6.68 -13.41 19.53
N ARG A 57 6.46 -13.37 18.22
CA ARG A 57 6.19 -12.15 17.44
C ARG A 57 4.82 -12.17 16.76
N GLN A 58 4.02 -13.21 17.00
CA GLN A 58 2.75 -13.43 16.31
C GLN A 58 1.76 -12.29 16.50
N LEU A 59 1.76 -11.63 17.66
CA LEU A 59 0.90 -10.48 17.92
C LEU A 59 1.12 -9.35 16.89
N TRP A 60 2.37 -9.00 16.63
CA TRP A 60 2.73 -7.95 15.66
C TRP A 60 2.33 -8.32 14.24
N ALA A 61 2.56 -9.58 13.86
CA ALA A 61 2.14 -10.11 12.57
C ALA A 61 0.61 -10.07 12.41
N THR A 62 -0.14 -10.48 13.43
CA THR A 62 -1.61 -10.50 13.39
C THR A 62 -2.17 -9.09 13.26
N LEU A 63 -1.70 -8.14 14.09
CA LEU A 63 -2.15 -6.76 14.01
C LEU A 63 -1.84 -6.14 12.64
N SER A 64 -0.65 -6.41 12.11
CA SER A 64 -0.24 -5.97 10.78
C SER A 64 -1.16 -6.54 9.68
N ALA A 65 -1.47 -7.84 9.73
CA ALA A 65 -2.36 -8.50 8.77
C ALA A 65 -3.81 -7.99 8.88
N CYS A 66 -4.32 -7.72 10.08
CA CYS A 66 -5.63 -7.10 10.28
C CYS A 66 -5.70 -5.72 9.63
N CYS A 67 -4.70 -4.86 9.85
CA CYS A 67 -4.63 -3.54 9.20
C CYS A 67 -4.55 -3.67 7.66
N ALA A 68 -3.75 -4.61 7.16
CA ALA A 68 -3.64 -4.87 5.72
C ALA A 68 -4.95 -5.39 5.10
N ALA A 69 -5.71 -6.20 5.83
CA ALA A 69 -7.02 -6.67 5.39
C ALA A 69 -8.02 -5.51 5.32
N MET A 70 -8.08 -4.67 6.37
CA MET A 70 -8.91 -3.47 6.37
C MET A 70 -8.54 -2.52 5.23
N PHE A 71 -7.24 -2.33 4.98
CA PHE A 71 -6.73 -1.56 3.84
C PHE A 71 -7.26 -2.11 2.52
N ALA A 72 -7.11 -3.42 2.28
CA ALA A 72 -7.52 -4.05 1.04
C ALA A 72 -9.03 -3.90 0.80
N PHE A 73 -9.86 -4.13 1.83
CA PHE A 73 -11.31 -3.93 1.73
C PHE A 73 -11.70 -2.48 1.48
N ALA A 74 -11.04 -1.52 2.15
CA ALA A 74 -11.32 -0.10 1.96
C ALA A 74 -10.99 0.35 0.53
N THR A 75 -9.79 0.03 0.03
CA THR A 75 -9.37 0.33 -1.35
C THR A 75 -10.31 -0.34 -2.34
N MET A 76 -10.57 -1.64 -2.22
CA MET A 76 -11.48 -2.34 -3.13
C MET A 76 -12.89 -1.73 -3.11
N GLY A 77 -13.41 -1.35 -1.94
CA GLY A 77 -14.72 -0.74 -1.79
C GLY A 77 -14.81 0.63 -2.45
N VAL A 78 -13.84 1.52 -2.20
CA VAL A 78 -13.78 2.85 -2.81
C VAL A 78 -13.73 2.74 -4.33
N HIS A 79 -12.77 1.97 -4.86
CA HIS A 79 -12.61 1.85 -6.31
C HIS A 79 -13.77 1.11 -6.98
N LEU A 80 -14.46 0.20 -6.29
CA LEU A 80 -15.70 -0.40 -6.82
C LEU A 80 -16.84 0.62 -6.89
N VAL A 81 -16.98 1.49 -5.90
CA VAL A 81 -17.97 2.59 -5.91
C VAL A 81 -17.67 3.55 -7.06
N GLU A 82 -16.41 3.95 -7.23
CA GLU A 82 -15.97 4.81 -8.33
C GLU A 82 -16.25 4.15 -9.71
N LEU A 83 -15.94 2.86 -9.88
CA LEU A 83 -16.24 2.08 -11.10
C LEU A 83 -17.73 1.91 -11.40
N THR A 84 -18.60 2.02 -10.39
CA THR A 84 -20.03 1.69 -10.54
C THR A 84 -20.90 2.92 -10.32
N SER A 85 -21.39 3.13 -9.10
CA SER A 85 -22.34 4.20 -8.78
C SER A 85 -21.74 5.58 -9.04
N GLY A 86 -20.46 5.81 -8.74
CA GLY A 86 -19.77 7.08 -8.99
C GLY A 86 -19.77 7.47 -10.47
N ARG A 87 -19.52 6.51 -11.37
CA ARG A 87 -19.66 6.74 -12.81
C ARG A 87 -21.10 6.96 -13.25
N ALA A 88 -22.03 6.17 -12.72
CA ALA A 88 -23.45 6.29 -13.06
C ALA A 88 -24.05 7.65 -12.67
N THR A 89 -23.57 8.27 -11.58
CA THR A 89 -24.02 9.57 -11.09
C THR A 89 -23.15 10.74 -11.53
N GLY A 90 -22.06 10.49 -12.28
CA GLY A 90 -21.10 11.52 -12.70
C GLY A 90 -20.26 12.09 -11.56
N SER A 91 -20.22 11.43 -10.39
CA SER A 91 -19.49 11.84 -9.19
C SER A 91 -18.26 10.98 -8.91
N HIS A 92 -17.65 10.44 -9.96
CA HIS A 92 -16.40 9.70 -9.89
C HIS A 92 -15.19 10.64 -9.92
N GLY A 93 -14.04 10.14 -9.52
CA GLY A 93 -12.82 10.90 -9.29
C GLY A 93 -12.62 11.21 -7.81
N LEU A 94 -11.43 10.87 -7.32
CA LEU A 94 -11.02 11.14 -5.94
C LEU A 94 -10.57 12.60 -5.78
N VAL A 95 -11.54 13.52 -5.70
CA VAL A 95 -11.30 14.96 -5.54
C VAL A 95 -11.50 15.38 -4.09
N TRP A 96 -10.55 16.13 -3.52
CA TRP A 96 -10.66 16.61 -2.14
C TRP A 96 -11.54 17.87 -2.08
N PRO A 97 -12.47 18.01 -1.12
CA PRO A 97 -12.82 17.07 -0.05
C PRO A 97 -14.03 16.18 -0.41
N SER A 98 -13.83 14.88 -0.60
CA SER A 98 -14.91 13.90 -0.78
C SER A 98 -14.81 12.77 0.23
N ALA A 99 -15.94 12.12 0.53
CA ALA A 99 -15.97 10.96 1.41
C ALA A 99 -15.14 9.79 0.83
N THR A 100 -15.23 9.52 -0.48
CA THR A 100 -14.45 8.46 -1.14
C THR A 100 -12.96 8.75 -1.06
N TYR A 101 -12.53 10.01 -1.22
CA TYR A 101 -11.13 10.37 -1.07
C TYR A 101 -10.66 10.32 0.40
N ALA A 102 -11.51 10.69 1.37
CA ALA A 102 -11.18 10.53 2.78
C ALA A 102 -10.96 9.06 3.16
N VAL A 103 -11.80 8.15 2.66
CA VAL A 103 -11.63 6.70 2.86
C VAL A 103 -10.37 6.19 2.16
N GLU A 104 -10.06 6.69 0.97
CA GLU A 104 -8.81 6.34 0.26
C GLU A 104 -7.57 6.77 1.06
N LEU A 105 -7.55 7.99 1.61
CA LEU A 105 -6.46 8.45 2.48
C LEU A 105 -6.37 7.62 3.76
N PHE A 106 -7.51 7.28 4.37
CA PHE A 106 -7.54 6.37 5.51
C PHE A 106 -6.95 4.99 5.17
N ALA A 107 -7.22 4.46 3.97
CA ALA A 107 -6.64 3.21 3.52
C ALA A 107 -5.11 3.32 3.34
N TRP A 108 -4.65 4.23 2.48
CA TRP A 108 -3.24 4.27 2.06
C TRP A 108 -2.30 4.95 3.06
N ASP A 109 -2.72 6.04 3.68
CA ASP A 109 -1.85 6.80 4.60
C ASP A 109 -1.92 6.19 6.01
N PHE A 110 -3.12 5.87 6.50
CA PHE A 110 -3.29 5.35 7.86
C PHE A 110 -3.17 3.83 7.95
N LEU A 111 -4.06 3.05 7.32
CA LEU A 111 -4.13 1.60 7.51
C LEU A 111 -2.89 0.89 6.98
N LEU A 112 -2.46 1.19 5.75
CA LEU A 112 -1.24 0.64 5.19
C LEU A 112 -0.01 1.13 5.96
N GLY A 113 0.03 2.41 6.34
CA GLY A 113 1.12 2.98 7.14
C GLY A 113 1.31 2.24 8.47
N LEU A 114 0.21 2.03 9.19
CA LEU A 114 0.17 1.27 10.44
C LEU A 114 0.55 -0.20 10.22
N ALA A 115 0.01 -0.84 9.17
CA ALA A 115 0.35 -2.22 8.82
C ALA A 115 1.86 -2.41 8.64
N LEU A 116 2.53 -1.48 7.94
CA LEU A 116 3.98 -1.51 7.70
C LEU A 116 4.79 -1.33 8.99
N VAL A 117 4.40 -0.38 9.85
CA VAL A 117 5.07 -0.18 11.14
C VAL A 117 4.95 -1.42 12.03
N LEU A 118 3.76 -2.03 12.08
CA LEU A 118 3.51 -3.25 12.85
C LEU A 118 4.27 -4.46 12.26
N ALA A 119 4.34 -4.58 10.93
CA ALA A 119 5.12 -5.62 10.26
C ALA A 119 6.61 -5.58 10.65
N ALA A 120 7.17 -4.40 10.96
CA ALA A 120 8.52 -4.31 11.47
C ALA A 120 8.67 -5.02 12.84
N GLY A 121 7.64 -5.06 13.67
CA GLY A 121 7.64 -5.81 14.94
C GLY A 121 7.68 -7.34 14.73
N ALA A 122 7.10 -7.81 13.62
CA ALA A 122 7.00 -9.23 13.28
C ALA A 122 8.33 -9.85 12.80
N LEU A 123 9.21 -9.07 12.18
CA LEU A 123 10.49 -9.58 11.68
C LEU A 123 11.43 -10.02 12.81
N PRO A 124 12.35 -10.98 12.58
CA PRO A 124 13.33 -11.42 13.57
C PRO A 124 14.43 -10.37 13.83
N ALA A 125 15.13 -10.48 14.95
CA ALA A 125 16.21 -9.57 15.36
C ALA A 125 17.60 -9.94 14.76
N THR A 126 17.62 -10.46 13.54
CA THR A 126 18.86 -10.71 12.78
C THR A 126 19.32 -9.44 12.07
N GLU A 127 20.58 -9.35 11.65
CA GLU A 127 21.09 -8.16 10.93
C GLU A 127 20.21 -7.80 9.70
N HIS A 128 19.86 -8.80 8.89
CA HIS A 128 18.97 -8.62 7.75
C HIS A 128 17.55 -8.19 8.17
N GLY A 129 17.02 -8.80 9.24
CA GLY A 129 15.73 -8.43 9.83
C GLY A 129 15.71 -6.98 10.30
N LEU A 130 16.72 -6.54 11.05
CA LEU A 130 16.86 -5.17 11.55
C LEU A 130 16.89 -4.15 10.42
N ARG A 131 17.63 -4.43 9.33
CA ARG A 131 17.63 -3.57 8.15
C ARG A 131 16.22 -3.47 7.58
N LEU A 132 15.54 -4.60 7.37
CA LEU A 132 14.20 -4.62 6.78
C LEU A 132 13.15 -3.93 7.66
N ARG A 133 13.28 -4.02 9.00
CA ARG A 133 12.48 -3.23 9.95
C ARG A 133 12.62 -1.74 9.74
N ALA A 134 13.84 -1.24 9.53
CA ALA A 134 14.07 0.19 9.29
C ALA A 134 13.37 0.65 8.00
N TRP A 135 13.44 -0.15 6.92
CA TRP A 135 12.73 0.15 5.67
C TRP A 135 11.21 0.13 5.83
N LEU A 136 10.66 -0.86 6.55
CA LEU A 136 9.23 -0.94 6.86
C LEU A 136 8.74 0.26 7.67
N ARG A 137 9.49 0.66 8.71
CA ARG A 137 9.16 1.83 9.53
C ARG A 137 9.29 3.13 8.75
N ALA A 138 10.29 3.26 7.88
CA ALA A 138 10.43 4.43 7.02
C ALA A 138 9.24 4.54 6.04
N ALA A 139 8.87 3.44 5.38
CA ALA A 139 7.70 3.43 4.49
C ALA A 139 6.41 3.74 5.24
N GLY A 140 6.15 3.04 6.35
CA GLY A 140 4.94 3.26 7.14
C GLY A 140 4.88 4.65 7.78
N GLY A 141 6.03 5.17 8.24
CA GLY A 141 6.14 6.52 8.79
C GLY A 141 5.86 7.61 7.75
N LEU A 142 6.33 7.43 6.51
CA LEU A 142 6.01 8.35 5.41
C LEU A 142 4.51 8.32 5.09
N CYS A 143 3.89 7.13 4.98
CA CYS A 143 2.44 7.00 4.82
C CYS A 143 1.67 7.78 5.90
N LEU A 144 1.99 7.54 7.17
CA LEU A 144 1.33 8.21 8.30
C LEU A 144 1.54 9.72 8.30
N ALA A 145 2.72 10.20 7.87
CA ALA A 145 2.99 11.63 7.75
C ALA A 145 2.12 12.31 6.67
N GLY A 146 1.64 11.57 5.66
CA GLY A 146 0.72 12.07 4.65
C GLY A 146 -0.59 12.63 5.24
N LEU A 147 -1.04 12.10 6.38
CA LEU A 147 -2.25 12.56 7.09
C LEU A 147 -2.17 14.00 7.57
N ILE A 148 -0.96 14.57 7.70
CA ILE A 148 -0.78 15.98 8.06
C ILE A 148 -1.45 16.88 7.02
N GLY A 149 -1.40 16.52 5.74
CA GLY A 149 -1.95 17.35 4.66
C GLY A 149 -3.44 17.65 4.80
N PRO A 150 -4.31 16.62 4.86
CA PRO A 150 -5.73 16.81 5.12
C PRO A 150 -6.02 17.56 6.43
N LEU A 151 -5.28 17.27 7.51
CA LEU A 151 -5.49 17.88 8.83
C LEU A 151 -5.24 19.39 8.84
N VAL A 152 -4.29 19.89 8.04
CA VAL A 152 -3.98 21.32 7.94
C VAL A 152 -4.57 21.98 6.68
N GLY A 153 -5.38 21.26 5.91
CA GLY A 153 -5.97 21.73 4.66
C GLY A 153 -4.97 21.91 3.50
N ASN A 154 -3.76 21.34 3.59
CA ASN A 154 -2.73 21.42 2.55
C ASN A 154 -2.42 20.04 1.97
N MET A 155 -3.14 19.68 0.91
CA MET A 155 -2.97 18.40 0.21
C MET A 155 -1.58 18.20 -0.42
N ARG A 156 -0.73 19.25 -0.53
CA ARG A 156 0.66 19.04 -0.97
C ARG A 156 1.48 18.25 0.02
N LEU A 157 1.17 18.35 1.32
CA LEU A 157 1.85 17.56 2.35
C LEU A 157 1.45 16.08 2.29
N GLN A 158 0.29 15.76 1.72
CA GLN A 158 -0.14 14.38 1.48
C GLN A 158 0.80 13.63 0.50
N LEU A 159 1.52 14.35 -0.37
CA LEU A 159 2.53 13.77 -1.26
C LEU A 159 3.66 13.05 -0.51
N VAL A 160 3.89 13.38 0.77
CA VAL A 160 4.81 12.63 1.63
C VAL A 160 4.31 11.21 1.86
N GLY A 161 3.00 11.04 2.08
CA GLY A 161 2.34 9.74 2.16
C GLY A 161 2.46 8.97 0.85
N VAL A 162 2.19 9.64 -0.27
CA VAL A 162 2.37 9.10 -1.63
C VAL A 162 3.77 8.54 -1.82
N ALA A 163 4.82 9.26 -1.41
CA ALA A 163 6.19 8.75 -1.50
C ALA A 163 6.39 7.46 -0.67
N GLY A 164 5.75 7.36 0.49
CA GLY A 164 5.75 6.15 1.33
C GLY A 164 5.22 4.92 0.60
N TYR A 165 4.01 4.99 0.04
CA TYR A 165 3.36 3.82 -0.56
C TYR A 165 3.62 3.64 -2.07
N ALA A 166 3.88 4.70 -2.83
CA ALA A 166 4.10 4.61 -4.28
C ALA A 166 5.57 4.33 -4.64
N ILE A 167 6.51 4.71 -3.78
CA ILE A 167 7.96 4.55 -4.05
C ILE A 167 8.58 3.57 -3.06
N LEU A 168 8.47 3.86 -1.76
CA LEU A 168 9.24 3.13 -0.75
C LEU A 168 8.66 1.72 -0.50
N PHE A 169 7.33 1.59 -0.46
CA PHE A 169 6.67 0.30 -0.27
C PHE A 169 7.00 -0.74 -1.35
N PRO A 170 6.98 -0.45 -2.67
CA PRO A 170 7.42 -1.40 -3.69
C PRO A 170 8.85 -1.92 -3.46
N ILE A 171 9.77 -1.07 -3.01
CA ILE A 171 11.15 -1.45 -2.68
C ILE A 171 11.16 -2.40 -1.47
N VAL A 172 10.37 -2.09 -0.44
CA VAL A 172 10.20 -2.93 0.75
C VAL A 172 9.60 -4.29 0.39
N ALA A 173 8.55 -4.31 -0.44
CA ALA A 173 7.88 -5.53 -0.88
C ALA A 173 8.83 -6.43 -1.67
N TRP A 174 9.66 -5.86 -2.56
CA TRP A 174 10.68 -6.62 -3.28
C TRP A 174 11.72 -7.25 -2.35
N ARG A 175 12.14 -6.52 -1.30
CA ARG A 175 13.07 -7.03 -0.29
C ARG A 175 12.44 -8.13 0.57
N LEU A 176 11.19 -7.96 0.99
CA LEU A 176 10.42 -9.00 1.70
C LEU A 176 10.30 -10.27 0.86
N ALA A 177 9.99 -10.15 -0.44
CA ALA A 177 9.95 -11.28 -1.35
C ALA A 177 11.30 -12.01 -1.45
N GLY A 178 12.41 -11.27 -1.44
CA GLY A 178 13.76 -11.85 -1.37
C GLY A 178 14.01 -12.58 -0.05
N TRP A 179 13.54 -12.03 1.06
CA TRP A 179 13.63 -12.64 2.38
C TRP A 179 12.81 -13.94 2.48
N PHE A 180 11.56 -13.97 1.99
CA PHE A 180 10.75 -15.19 1.95
C PHE A 180 11.41 -16.32 1.14
N ARG A 181 11.93 -16.00 -0.05
CA ARG A 181 12.68 -16.98 -0.87
C ARG A 181 13.92 -17.52 -0.15
N ALA A 182 14.56 -16.71 0.68
CA ALA A 182 15.72 -17.15 1.47
C ALA A 182 15.32 -18.07 2.64
N LEU A 183 14.13 -17.86 3.23
CA LEU A 183 13.58 -18.75 4.25
C LEU A 183 13.23 -20.12 3.69
N GLU A 184 12.51 -20.17 2.56
CA GLU A 184 12.15 -21.42 1.88
C GLU A 184 13.39 -22.27 1.59
N LYS A 185 14.43 -21.67 1.00
CA LYS A 185 15.71 -22.37 0.70
C LYS A 185 16.39 -22.96 1.94
N ARG A 186 16.26 -22.32 3.10
CA ARG A 186 16.83 -22.83 4.36
C ARG A 186 16.05 -24.03 4.88
N GLN A 187 14.73 -24.02 4.74
CA GLN A 187 13.87 -25.14 5.15
C GLN A 187 14.01 -26.37 4.23
N SER A 188 14.33 -26.17 2.95
CA SER A 188 14.52 -27.27 1.99
C SER A 188 15.89 -27.95 2.03
N ARG A 189 16.86 -27.46 2.83
CA ARG A 189 18.18 -28.11 2.94
C ARG A 189 18.10 -29.32 3.90
N PRO A 190 18.47 -30.54 3.47
CA PRO A 190 18.53 -31.69 4.36
C PRO A 190 19.57 -31.46 5.47
N ALA A 191 19.25 -31.88 6.69
CA ALA A 191 20.18 -31.84 7.81
C ALA A 191 21.35 -32.78 7.50
N THR A 192 22.54 -32.21 7.27
CA THR A 192 23.81 -32.94 7.12
C THR A 192 24.43 -33.21 8.47
#